data_AF-A0AB35XA60-F1
#
_entry.id   AF-A0AB35XA60-F1
#
_cell.length_a   1.000
_cell.length_b   1.000
_cell.length_c   1.000
_cell.angle_alpha   90.00
_cell.angle_beta   90.00
_cell.angle_gamma   90.00
#
_symmetry.space_group_name_H-M   'P 1'
#
loop_
_entity.id
_entity.type
_entity.pdbx_description
1 polymer ?
#
loop_
_entity_poly.entity_id
_entity_poly.type
_entity_poly.pdbx_seq_one_letter_code
_entity_poly.pdbx_strand_id
1 'polypeptide(L)'
;MSIIAEIQTAASGKWPAVLRALGVDVPEKQAHIPCPVCGGKDRFHFKHDDVGSSYCRGCNKWRDGLQLARDCGHDIRDIAHCAGVELKRQQHRNAARLPAATQTLLRAKEMVSRRQETIRQRERETAEIRAERETWIYLVMNASDKELCELLLLSLTEADAKKMMTTGRAAIIRFLLA
;
A
#
# COMPACT_ATOMS: atom_id res chain seq x y z
N MET A 1 -0.63 -24.20 -23.75
CA MET A 1 -0.12 -23.09 -24.58
C MET A 1 -0.34 -21.81 -23.78
N SER A 2 0.49 -20.76 -23.91
CA SER A 2 0.24 -19.51 -23.19
C SER A 2 -0.82 -18.69 -23.92
N ILE A 3 -1.57 -17.85 -23.21
CA ILE A 3 -2.58 -17.00 -23.84
C ILE A 3 -1.98 -16.06 -24.90
N ILE A 4 -0.77 -15.57 -24.66
CA ILE A 4 -0.06 -14.72 -25.63
C ILE A 4 0.20 -15.50 -26.93
N ALA A 5 0.66 -16.75 -26.83
CA ALA A 5 0.89 -17.60 -27.99
C ALA A 5 -0.41 -17.96 -28.72
N GLU A 6 -1.51 -18.20 -27.98
CA GLU A 6 -2.83 -18.45 -28.57
C GLU A 6 -3.32 -17.23 -29.36
N ILE A 7 -3.17 -16.03 -28.81
CA ILE A 7 -3.53 -14.77 -29.50
C ILE A 7 -2.66 -14.56 -30.74
N GLN A 8 -1.34 -14.70 -30.62
CA GLN A 8 -0.44 -14.55 -31.77
C GLN A 8 -0.74 -15.58 -32.87
N THR A 9 -1.07 -16.82 -32.50
CA THR A 9 -1.42 -17.86 -33.45
C THR A 9 -2.76 -17.55 -34.13
N ALA A 10 -3.77 -17.13 -33.37
CA ALA A 10 -5.10 -16.81 -33.92
C ALA A 10 -5.09 -15.56 -34.81
N ALA A 11 -4.29 -14.55 -34.44
CA ALA A 11 -4.11 -13.31 -35.19
C ALA A 11 -3.09 -13.41 -36.33
N SER A 12 -2.44 -14.57 -36.49
CA SER A 12 -1.42 -14.78 -37.51
C SER A 12 -1.93 -14.45 -38.91
N GLY A 13 -1.23 -13.57 -39.61
CA GLY A 13 -1.60 -13.07 -40.95
C GLY A 13 -2.84 -12.16 -40.99
N LYS A 14 -3.46 -11.88 -39.84
CA LYS A 14 -4.71 -11.10 -39.71
C LYS A 14 -4.57 -9.88 -38.80
N TRP A 15 -3.35 -9.54 -38.38
CA TRP A 15 -3.08 -8.39 -37.52
C TRP A 15 -3.71 -7.07 -37.97
N PRO A 16 -3.73 -6.70 -39.27
CA PRO A 16 -4.42 -5.50 -39.71
C PRO A 16 -5.91 -5.47 -39.35
N ALA A 17 -6.60 -6.61 -39.48
CA ALA A 17 -8.02 -6.72 -39.15
C ALA A 17 -8.25 -6.64 -37.62
N VAL A 18 -7.41 -7.33 -36.84
CA VAL A 18 -7.47 -7.31 -35.37
C VAL A 18 -7.22 -5.90 -34.83
N LEU A 19 -6.18 -5.22 -35.32
CA LEU A 19 -5.84 -3.85 -34.91
C LEU A 19 -6.93 -2.85 -35.28
N ARG A 20 -7.50 -2.97 -36.48
CA ARG A 20 -8.60 -2.11 -36.92
C ARG A 20 -9.87 -2.31 -36.08
N ALA A 21 -10.17 -3.55 -35.68
CA ALA A 21 -11.29 -3.85 -34.78
C ALA A 21 -11.12 -3.19 -33.40
N LEU A 22 -9.87 -2.98 -32.96
CA LEU A 22 -9.54 -2.25 -31.74
C LEU A 22 -9.54 -0.72 -31.93
N GLY A 23 -9.72 -0.21 -33.16
CA GLY A 23 -9.64 1.22 -33.47
C GLY A 23 -8.22 1.71 -33.74
N VAL A 24 -7.24 0.81 -33.89
CA VAL A 24 -5.88 1.13 -34.32
C VAL A 24 -5.81 1.06 -35.83
N ASP A 25 -5.76 2.22 -36.49
CA ASP A 25 -5.67 2.26 -37.94
C ASP A 25 -4.27 1.89 -38.44
N VAL A 26 -4.22 0.88 -39.29
CA VAL A 26 -3.01 0.44 -39.98
C VAL A 26 -3.31 0.27 -41.47
N PRO A 27 -2.38 0.67 -42.34
CA PRO A 27 -2.63 0.66 -43.78
C PRO A 27 -2.73 -0.78 -44.29
N GLU A 28 -3.60 -1.02 -45.28
CA GLU A 28 -3.75 -2.35 -45.90
C GLU A 28 -2.57 -2.73 -46.79
N LYS A 29 -1.82 -1.73 -47.27
CA LYS A 29 -0.61 -1.88 -48.06
C LYS A 29 0.58 -1.33 -47.28
N GLN A 30 1.79 -1.72 -47.67
CA GLN A 30 3.01 -1.21 -47.06
C GLN A 30 3.11 0.31 -47.30
N ALA A 31 2.86 1.09 -46.25
CA ALA A 31 2.84 2.54 -46.29
C ALA A 31 3.39 3.13 -44.99
N HIS A 32 3.89 4.36 -45.08
CA HIS A 32 4.36 5.14 -43.95
C HIS A 32 3.22 6.01 -43.44
N ILE A 33 2.88 5.89 -42.15
CA ILE A 33 1.76 6.61 -41.53
C ILE A 33 2.20 7.32 -40.22
N PRO A 34 1.35 8.19 -39.64
CA PRO A 34 1.51 8.65 -38.27
C PRO A 34 1.61 7.46 -37.30
N CYS A 35 2.40 7.57 -36.23
CA CYS A 35 2.46 6.51 -35.24
C CYS A 35 1.19 6.52 -34.38
N PRO A 36 0.48 5.40 -34.20
CA PRO A 36 -0.70 5.36 -33.34
C PRO A 36 -0.37 5.55 -31.85
N VAL A 37 0.89 5.35 -31.45
CA VAL A 37 1.35 5.51 -30.05
C VAL A 37 1.87 6.92 -29.76
N CYS A 38 2.61 7.54 -30.69
CA CYS A 38 3.28 8.83 -30.46
C CYS A 38 2.96 9.93 -31.48
N GLY A 39 2.11 9.67 -32.47
CA GLY A 39 1.72 10.61 -33.51
C GLY A 39 2.79 10.81 -34.61
N GLY A 40 2.79 12.01 -35.22
CA GLY A 40 3.68 12.39 -36.33
C GLY A 40 3.01 12.36 -37.70
N LYS A 41 3.81 12.25 -38.78
CA LYS A 41 3.32 12.28 -40.17
C LYS A 41 3.52 10.94 -40.91
N ASP A 42 4.72 10.35 -40.85
CA ASP A 42 5.12 9.21 -41.71
C ASP A 42 6.13 8.25 -41.03
N ARG A 43 6.26 8.31 -39.70
CA ARG A 43 7.36 7.67 -38.95
C ARG A 43 7.13 6.20 -38.58
N PHE A 44 5.90 5.72 -38.73
CA PHE A 44 5.50 4.36 -38.40
C PHE A 44 5.40 3.51 -39.65
N HIS A 45 5.99 2.32 -39.57
CA HIS A 45 5.99 1.31 -40.61
C HIS A 45 5.42 0.01 -40.05
N PHE A 46 4.33 -0.46 -40.64
CA PHE A 46 3.70 -1.74 -40.31
C PHE A 46 4.07 -2.78 -41.37
N LYS A 47 4.54 -3.94 -40.94
CA LYS A 47 4.80 -5.10 -41.80
C LYS A 47 3.59 -6.03 -41.73
N HIS A 48 3.14 -6.49 -42.89
CA HIS A 48 2.05 -7.46 -43.04
C HIS A 48 2.55 -8.89 -42.93
N ASP A 49 3.37 -9.16 -41.90
CA ASP A 49 3.83 -10.51 -41.58
C ASP A 49 2.89 -11.20 -40.59
N ASP A 50 3.14 -12.48 -40.32
CA ASP A 50 2.35 -13.30 -39.41
C ASP A 50 2.33 -12.75 -37.98
N VAL A 51 3.35 -11.98 -37.59
CA VAL A 51 3.54 -11.48 -36.22
C VAL A 51 2.98 -10.06 -36.06
N GLY A 52 2.71 -9.35 -37.15
CA GLY A 52 2.29 -7.95 -37.15
C GLY A 52 3.43 -7.01 -36.75
N SER A 53 4.65 -7.33 -37.20
CA SER A 53 5.85 -6.57 -36.85
C SER A 53 5.74 -5.12 -37.31
N SER A 54 6.15 -4.19 -36.45
CA SER A 54 6.14 -2.76 -36.75
C SER A 54 7.32 -2.05 -36.12
N TYR A 55 7.72 -0.95 -36.73
CA TYR A 55 8.78 -0.09 -36.24
C TYR A 55 8.37 1.37 -36.34
N CYS A 56 8.67 2.13 -35.29
CA CYS A 56 8.52 3.58 -35.29
C CYS A 56 9.90 4.24 -35.12
N ARG A 57 10.28 5.08 -36.08
CA ARG A 57 11.51 5.88 -36.01
C ARG A 57 11.52 6.87 -34.83
N GLY A 58 10.34 7.36 -34.43
CA GLY A 58 10.20 8.32 -33.33
C GLY A 58 10.23 7.68 -31.93
N CYS A 59 9.62 6.49 -31.77
CA CYS A 59 9.72 5.73 -30.52
C CYS A 59 11.03 4.95 -30.41
N ASN A 60 11.74 4.78 -31.54
CA ASN A 60 12.90 3.91 -31.69
C ASN A 60 12.66 2.49 -31.13
N LYS A 61 11.49 1.91 -31.44
CA LYS A 61 11.03 0.63 -30.85
C LYS A 61 10.39 -0.26 -31.90
N TRP A 62 10.77 -1.55 -31.87
CA TRP A 62 10.10 -2.63 -32.60
C TRP A 62 8.94 -3.20 -31.76
N ARG A 63 7.84 -3.56 -32.41
CA ARG A 63 6.64 -4.13 -31.78
C ARG A 63 6.06 -5.22 -32.65
N ASP A 64 5.55 -6.28 -32.06
CA ASP A 64 4.59 -7.16 -32.73
C ASP A 64 3.17 -6.55 -32.66
N GLY A 65 2.20 -7.19 -33.31
CA GLY A 65 0.83 -6.69 -33.33
C GLY A 65 0.19 -6.65 -31.94
N LEU A 66 0.54 -7.59 -31.07
CA LEU A 66 0.07 -7.64 -29.68
C LEU A 66 0.58 -6.47 -28.85
N GLN A 67 1.88 -6.21 -28.94
CA GLN A 67 2.57 -5.15 -28.22
C GLN A 67 2.16 -3.78 -28.76
N LEU A 68 1.89 -3.67 -30.05
CA LEU A 68 1.33 -2.44 -30.64
C LEU A 68 -0.05 -2.14 -30.04
N ALA A 69 -0.96 -3.12 -30.01
CA ALA A 69 -2.30 -2.94 -29.43
C ALA A 69 -2.23 -2.55 -27.95
N ARG A 70 -1.35 -3.20 -27.17
CA ARG A 70 -1.14 -2.86 -25.74
C ARG A 70 -0.65 -1.42 -25.55
N ASP A 71 0.32 -0.98 -26.34
CA ASP A 71 0.82 0.40 -26.23
C ASP A 71 -0.16 1.45 -26.77
N CYS A 72 -1.18 1.05 -27.52
CA CYS A 72 -2.33 1.89 -27.84
C CYS A 72 -3.40 1.89 -26.74
N GLY A 73 -3.21 1.13 -25.64
CA GLY A 73 -4.07 1.13 -24.46
C GLY A 73 -5.07 -0.02 -24.36
N HIS A 74 -5.00 -1.03 -25.23
CA HIS A 74 -5.94 -2.16 -25.20
C HIS A 74 -5.53 -3.25 -24.21
N ASP A 75 -6.50 -3.75 -23.44
CA ASP A 75 -6.32 -4.88 -22.52
C ASP A 75 -6.14 -6.18 -23.33
N ILE A 76 -5.43 -7.15 -22.75
CA ILE A 76 -5.28 -8.49 -23.33
C ILE A 76 -6.63 -9.15 -23.63
N ARG A 77 -7.69 -8.81 -22.90
CA ARG A 77 -9.05 -9.33 -23.14
C ARG A 77 -9.65 -8.83 -24.44
N ASP A 78 -9.54 -7.54 -24.70
CA ASP A 78 -10.09 -6.94 -25.92
C ASP A 78 -9.34 -7.47 -27.13
N ILE A 79 -8.01 -7.57 -27.02
CA ILE A 79 -7.16 -8.11 -28.08
C ILE A 79 -7.48 -9.59 -28.33
N ALA A 80 -7.65 -10.40 -27.29
CA ALA A 80 -8.05 -11.79 -27.41
C ALA A 80 -9.41 -11.93 -28.10
N HIS A 81 -10.40 -11.11 -27.70
CA HIS A 81 -11.73 -11.10 -28.29
C HIS A 81 -11.68 -10.75 -29.79
N CYS A 82 -10.97 -9.69 -30.17
CA CYS A 82 -10.80 -9.30 -31.57
C CYS A 82 -9.99 -10.33 -32.39
N ALA A 83 -9.08 -11.07 -31.75
CA ALA A 83 -8.36 -12.18 -32.38
C ALA A 83 -9.17 -13.49 -32.45
N GLY A 84 -10.39 -13.53 -31.90
CA GLY A 84 -11.23 -14.73 -31.86
C GLY A 84 -10.78 -15.78 -30.83
N VAL A 85 -9.96 -15.38 -29.86
CA VAL A 85 -9.53 -16.23 -28.74
C VAL A 85 -10.49 -16.05 -27.57
N GLU A 86 -11.25 -17.09 -27.27
CA GLU A 86 -12.10 -17.10 -26.10
C GLU A 86 -11.27 -17.31 -24.84
N LEU A 87 -11.08 -16.23 -24.09
CA LEU A 87 -10.58 -16.32 -22.74
C LEU A 87 -11.60 -17.10 -21.92
N LYS A 88 -11.30 -18.38 -21.62
CA LYS A 88 -12.01 -19.12 -20.59
C LYS A 88 -12.02 -18.22 -19.37
N ARG A 89 -13.17 -17.64 -19.04
CA ARG A 89 -13.39 -17.03 -17.73
C ARG A 89 -12.98 -18.13 -16.77
N GLN A 90 -11.80 -18.01 -16.14
CA GLN A 90 -11.59 -18.68 -14.89
C GLN A 90 -12.68 -18.08 -14.02
N GLN A 91 -13.79 -18.81 -13.96
CA GLN A 91 -14.74 -18.63 -12.92
C GLN A 91 -13.90 -18.80 -11.67
N HIS A 92 -13.49 -17.70 -11.05
CA HIS A 92 -13.18 -17.67 -9.64
C HIS A 92 -14.49 -17.98 -8.87
N ARG A 93 -15.16 -19.09 -9.21
CA ARG A 93 -16.01 -19.82 -8.27
C ARG A 93 -14.99 -20.42 -7.32
N ASN A 94 -14.86 -19.76 -6.17
CA ASN A 94 -13.83 -19.88 -5.13
C ASN A 94 -12.84 -18.70 -5.16
N ALA A 95 -13.33 -17.51 -4.78
CA ALA A 95 -12.57 -16.74 -3.80
C ALA A 95 -12.32 -17.71 -2.63
N ALA A 96 -11.13 -18.30 -2.61
CA ALA A 96 -10.83 -19.45 -1.77
C ALA A 96 -11.22 -19.13 -0.33
N ARG A 97 -12.29 -19.77 0.17
CA ARG A 97 -12.55 -19.81 1.60
C ARG A 97 -11.30 -20.44 2.20
N LEU A 98 -10.46 -19.62 2.83
CA LEU A 98 -9.23 -20.09 3.46
C LEU A 98 -9.57 -21.33 4.31
N PRO A 99 -8.72 -22.37 4.33
CA PRO A 99 -8.97 -23.55 5.15
C PRO A 99 -9.32 -23.12 6.58
N ALA A 100 -10.26 -23.82 7.22
CA ALA A 100 -10.73 -23.45 8.57
C ALA A 100 -9.55 -23.31 9.56
N ALA A 101 -8.53 -24.16 9.44
CA ALA A 101 -7.29 -24.08 10.21
C ALA A 101 -6.56 -22.73 10.04
N THR A 102 -6.48 -22.22 8.82
CA THR A 102 -5.86 -20.91 8.53
C THR A 102 -6.67 -19.76 9.12
N GLN A 103 -8.01 -19.83 9.07
CA GLN A 103 -8.88 -18.82 9.69
C GLN A 103 -8.70 -18.80 11.22
N THR A 104 -8.61 -19.97 11.85
CA THR A 104 -8.37 -20.08 13.30
C THR A 104 -7.01 -19.50 13.70
N LEU A 105 -5.95 -19.78 12.93
CA LEU A 105 -4.61 -19.22 13.19
C LEU A 105 -4.59 -17.69 13.08
N LEU A 106 -5.26 -17.12 12.08
CA LEU A 106 -5.35 -15.67 11.91
C LEU A 106 -6.06 -15.02 13.10
N ARG A 107 -7.19 -15.58 13.54
CA ARG A 107 -7.91 -15.11 14.74
C ARG A 107 -7.06 -15.22 16.01
N ALA A 108 -6.32 -16.32 16.18
CA ALA A 108 -5.41 -16.49 17.30
C ALA A 108 -4.29 -15.43 17.29
N LYS A 109 -3.70 -15.15 16.13
CA LYS A 109 -2.68 -14.11 15.95
C LYS A 109 -3.24 -12.71 16.26
N GLU A 110 -4.46 -12.42 15.82
CA GLU A 110 -5.15 -11.16 16.14
C GLU A 110 -5.40 -11.02 17.65
N MET A 111 -5.83 -12.09 18.34
CA MET A 111 -6.01 -12.08 19.79
C MET A 111 -4.70 -11.83 20.53
N VAL A 112 -3.61 -12.48 20.11
CA VAL A 112 -2.26 -12.23 20.68
C VAL A 112 -1.83 -10.79 20.44
N SER A 113 -2.01 -10.26 19.23
CA SER A 113 -1.66 -8.88 18.89
C SER A 113 -2.45 -7.88 19.75
N ARG A 114 -3.76 -8.10 19.92
CA ARG A 114 -4.61 -7.25 20.78
C ARG A 114 -4.14 -7.29 22.23
N ARG A 115 -3.85 -8.47 22.77
CA ARG A 115 -3.34 -8.64 24.14
C ARG A 115 -1.99 -7.95 24.34
N GLN A 116 -1.08 -8.08 23.37
CA GLN A 116 0.21 -7.40 23.40
C GLN A 116 0.05 -5.88 23.41
N GLU A 117 -0.87 -5.34 22.63
CA GLU A 117 -1.13 -3.90 22.62
C GLU A 117 -1.67 -3.42 23.97
N THR A 118 -2.58 -4.17 24.59
CA THR A 118 -3.07 -3.84 25.95
C THR A 118 -1.95 -3.87 26.99
N ILE A 119 -1.03 -4.82 26.91
CA ILE A 119 0.13 -4.89 27.81
C ILE A 119 1.03 -3.67 27.58
N ARG A 120 1.35 -3.35 26.33
CA ARG A 120 2.17 -2.18 25.98
C ARG A 120 1.54 -0.87 26.45
N GLN A 121 0.22 -0.73 26.31
CA GLN A 121 -0.49 0.44 26.78
C GLN A 121 -0.37 0.58 28.30
N ARG A 122 -0.59 -0.50 29.05
CA ARG A 122 -0.41 -0.51 30.51
C ARG A 122 1.03 -0.19 30.91
N GLU A 123 2.01 -0.75 30.21
CA GLU A 123 3.43 -0.45 30.44
C GLU A 123 3.72 1.04 30.23
N ARG A 124 3.19 1.66 29.16
CA ARG A 124 3.29 3.10 28.92
C ARG A 124 2.63 3.92 30.02
N GLU A 125 1.40 3.60 30.40
CA GLU A 125 0.68 4.27 31.48
C GLU A 125 1.46 4.19 32.81
N THR A 126 2.00 3.01 33.14
CA THR A 126 2.82 2.83 34.35
C THR A 126 4.16 3.58 34.26
N ALA A 127 4.77 3.68 33.08
CA ALA A 127 6.00 4.42 32.88
C ALA A 127 5.75 5.94 32.96
N GLU A 128 4.61 6.42 32.48
CA GLU A 128 4.18 7.82 32.57
C GLU A 128 3.95 8.21 34.03
N ILE A 129 3.18 7.42 34.79
CA ILE A 129 3.01 7.63 36.24
C ILE A 129 4.37 7.64 36.96
N ARG A 130 5.29 6.75 36.57
CA ARG A 130 6.65 6.71 37.15
C ARG A 130 7.44 7.98 36.83
N ALA A 131 7.41 8.45 35.58
CA ALA A 131 8.09 9.68 35.16
C ALA A 131 7.52 10.93 35.84
N GLU A 132 6.19 10.99 36.00
CA GLU A 132 5.53 12.04 36.78
C GLU A 132 6.00 12.02 38.23
N ARG A 133 6.03 10.85 38.88
CA ARG A 133 6.56 10.70 40.25
C ARG A 133 8.01 11.14 40.37
N GLU A 134 8.87 10.77 39.43
CA GLU A 134 10.28 11.20 39.40
C GLU A 134 10.40 12.73 39.27
N THR A 135 9.54 13.35 38.46
CA THR A 135 9.47 14.81 38.31
C THR A 135 9.06 15.47 39.63
N TRP A 136 8.03 14.95 40.31
CA TRP A 136 7.61 15.44 41.61
C TRP A 136 8.71 15.31 42.67
N ILE A 137 9.43 14.17 42.70
CA ILE A 137 10.56 13.97 43.60
C ILE A 137 11.66 15.02 43.33
N TYR A 138 12.01 15.26 42.07
CA TYR A 138 12.98 16.29 41.70
C TYR A 138 12.57 17.68 42.17
N LEU A 139 11.31 18.08 41.95
CA LEU A 139 10.79 19.37 42.40
C LEU A 139 10.84 19.51 43.93
N VAL A 140 10.40 18.49 44.67
CA VAL A 140 10.42 18.47 46.14
C VAL A 140 11.86 18.58 46.68
N MET A 141 12.82 17.92 46.03
CA MET A 141 14.23 17.97 46.43
C MET A 141 14.86 19.35 46.22
N ASN A 142 14.46 20.08 45.19
CA ASN A 142 15.10 21.34 44.77
C ASN A 142 14.31 22.60 45.15
N ALA A 143 13.06 22.50 45.61
CA ALA A 143 12.24 23.63 46.00
C ALA A 143 12.71 24.30 47.31
N SER A 144 12.50 25.61 47.44
CA SER A 144 12.50 26.31 48.74
C SER A 144 11.27 25.90 49.57
N ASP A 145 11.24 26.21 50.87
CA ASP A 145 10.10 25.85 51.72
C ASP A 145 8.80 26.55 51.31
N LYS A 146 8.90 27.77 50.76
CA LYS A 146 7.75 28.50 50.22
C LYS A 146 7.22 27.81 48.97
N GLU A 147 8.10 27.48 48.02
CA GLU A 147 7.73 26.78 46.78
C GLU A 147 7.19 25.38 47.06
N LEU A 148 7.77 24.67 48.03
CA LEU A 148 7.26 23.36 48.45
C LEU A 148 5.84 23.46 49.02
N CYS A 149 5.55 24.49 49.82
CA CYS A 149 4.21 24.74 50.34
C CYS A 149 3.21 24.99 49.19
N GLU A 150 3.58 25.83 48.23
CA GLU A 150 2.75 26.11 47.04
C GLU A 150 2.49 24.85 46.21
N LEU A 151 3.53 24.04 45.95
CA LEU A 151 3.43 22.77 45.23
C LEU A 151 2.49 21.76 45.93
N LEU A 152 2.56 21.65 47.25
CA LEU A 152 1.68 20.74 48.02
C LEU A 152 0.23 21.20 47.98
N LEU A 153 -0.03 22.51 48.02
CA LEU A 153 -1.38 23.08 47.96
C LEU A 153 -2.06 22.91 46.60
N LEU A 154 -1.30 22.65 45.52
CA LEU A 154 -1.88 22.32 44.21
C LEU A 154 -2.55 20.93 44.18
N SER A 155 -2.09 20.02 45.04
CA SER A 155 -2.51 18.61 45.02
C SER A 155 -3.22 18.17 46.31
N LEU A 156 -3.25 19.01 47.35
CA LEU A 156 -3.78 18.72 48.68
C LEU A 156 -4.58 19.88 49.26
N THR A 157 -5.38 19.58 50.28
CA THR A 157 -6.01 20.62 51.10
C THR A 157 -4.97 21.37 51.93
N GLU A 158 -5.29 22.59 52.36
CA GLU A 158 -4.40 23.39 53.20
C GLU A 158 -4.03 22.70 54.52
N ALA A 159 -4.98 21.98 55.13
CA ALA A 159 -4.73 21.22 56.36
C ALA A 159 -3.75 20.06 56.13
N ASP A 160 -3.92 19.33 55.02
CA ASP A 160 -3.06 18.20 54.67
C ASP A 160 -1.66 18.66 54.24
N ALA A 161 -1.57 19.76 53.48
CA ALA A 161 -0.29 20.37 53.10
C ALA A 161 0.48 20.84 54.34
N LYS A 162 -0.17 21.53 55.29
CA LYS A 162 0.44 21.92 56.57
C LYS A 162 0.93 20.71 57.36
N LYS A 163 0.11 19.67 57.48
CA LYS A 163 0.47 18.42 58.16
C LYS A 163 1.70 17.78 57.51
N MET A 164 1.74 17.74 56.17
CA MET A 164 2.83 17.13 55.42
C MET A 164 4.13 17.96 55.48
N MET A 165 4.03 19.30 55.52
CA MET A 165 5.18 20.20 55.77
C MET A 165 5.85 19.94 57.12
N THR A 166 5.07 19.60 58.16
CA THR A 166 5.64 19.26 59.49
C THR A 166 6.37 17.93 59.53
N THR A 167 6.10 17.03 58.58
CA THR A 167 6.72 15.69 58.52
C THR A 167 8.10 15.69 57.84
N GLY A 168 8.43 16.79 57.15
CA GLY A 168 9.72 17.02 56.51
C GLY A 168 9.87 16.36 55.12
N ARG A 169 10.73 16.93 54.29
CA ARG A 169 10.91 16.58 52.87
C ARG A 169 11.21 15.08 52.63
N ALA A 170 12.01 14.46 53.49
CA ALA A 170 12.35 13.04 53.37
C ALA A 170 11.14 12.10 53.57
N ALA A 171 10.13 12.51 54.35
CA ALA A 171 8.89 11.76 54.49
C ALA A 171 8.02 11.90 53.22
N ILE A 172 7.98 13.09 52.63
CA ILE A 172 7.25 13.38 51.37
C ILE A 172 7.81 12.54 50.21
N ILE A 173 9.14 12.47 50.07
CA ILE A 173 9.78 11.66 49.03
C ILE A 173 9.46 10.17 49.20
N ARG A 174 9.50 9.65 50.43
CA ARG A 174 9.12 8.25 50.70
C ARG A 174 7.67 7.95 50.36
N PHE A 175 6.77 8.91 50.55
CA PHE A 175 5.37 8.79 50.13
C PHE A 175 5.22 8.73 48.60
N LEU A 176 5.98 9.54 47.85
CA LEU A 176 5.94 9.54 46.38
C LEU A 176 6.54 8.26 45.76
N LEU A 177 7.44 7.60 46.48
CA LEU A 177 8.05 6.32 46.08
C LEU A 177 7.19 5.08 46.37
N ALA A 178 6.15 5.22 47.20
CA ALA A 178 5.23 4.13 47.59
C ALA A 178 4.13 3.88 46.53
#